data_AF-A0A3D2UHJ6-F1
#
_entry.id   AF-A0A3D2UHJ6-F1
#
_cell.length_a   1.000
_cell.length_b   1.000
_cell.length_c   1.000
_cell.angle_alpha   90.00
_cell.angle_beta   90.00
_cell.angle_gamma   90.00
#
_symmetry.space_group_name_H-M   'P 1'
#
loop_
_entity.id
_entity.type
_entity.pdbx_description
1 polymer ?
#
loop_
_entity_poly.entity_id
_entity_poly.type
_entity_poly.pdbx_seq_one_letter_code
_entity_poly.pdbx_strand_id
1 'polypeptide(L)'
;PSPRKDPNSVSEMGSDTVRASVSSDAREPSPVDLSVEVTDAAGVSSRVTLSDYGAIRRPLETYVLRRRDIESQRFAEHWELVLQTFSIPLGDFVAQAPHLDLRRITSLAFVFDKVHAGEVSIDQIGFSDLDPAFLSARVESSGR
;
A
#
# COMPACT_ATOMS: atom_id res chain seq x y z
N PRO A 1 16.06 -17.44 58.25
CA PRO A 1 16.72 -18.63 57.66
C PRO A 1 15.77 -19.41 56.74
N SER A 2 16.02 -19.30 55.44
CA SER A 2 15.70 -20.30 54.43
C SER A 2 16.84 -20.25 53.42
N PRO A 3 17.52 -21.35 53.07
CA PRO A 3 18.76 -21.28 52.29
C PRO A 3 18.53 -20.85 50.84
N ARG A 4 19.45 -20.05 50.30
CA ARG A 4 19.65 -19.88 48.84
C ARG A 4 19.92 -21.24 48.21
N LYS A 5 19.27 -21.55 47.09
CA LYS A 5 19.52 -22.77 46.33
C LYS A 5 20.58 -22.50 45.26
N ASP A 6 21.69 -23.22 45.33
CA ASP A 6 22.82 -23.13 44.41
C ASP A 6 22.56 -23.82 43.07
N PRO A 7 23.31 -23.45 42.01
CA PRO A 7 22.97 -23.68 40.62
C PRO A 7 23.69 -24.93 40.10
N ASN A 8 23.09 -26.11 40.27
CA ASN A 8 23.32 -27.28 39.41
C ASN A 8 22.48 -28.46 39.90
N SER A 9 21.27 -28.58 39.37
CA SER A 9 20.52 -29.83 39.41
C SER A 9 19.64 -29.87 38.16
N VAL A 10 20.23 -30.43 37.11
CA VAL A 10 19.55 -30.91 35.91
C VAL A 10 18.81 -32.20 36.25
N SER A 11 17.51 -32.22 35.97
CA SER A 11 16.77 -33.45 35.67
C SER A 11 15.62 -33.09 34.74
N GLU A 12 15.73 -33.57 33.52
CA GLU A 12 14.77 -33.47 32.42
C GLU A 12 13.48 -34.23 32.74
N MET A 13 12.32 -33.66 32.39
CA MET A 13 11.35 -34.25 31.45
C MET A 13 10.05 -33.44 31.41
N GLY A 14 9.63 -33.12 30.19
CA GLY A 14 8.20 -33.01 29.86
C GLY A 14 7.59 -31.61 29.84
N SER A 15 8.24 -30.63 29.22
CA SER A 15 7.51 -29.48 28.66
C SER A 15 7.61 -29.59 27.15
N ASP A 16 6.54 -30.11 26.55
CA ASP A 16 6.29 -30.06 25.13
C ASP A 16 6.10 -28.58 24.74
N THR A 17 7.21 -27.86 24.69
CA THR A 17 7.26 -26.53 24.09
C THR A 17 7.18 -26.78 22.61
N VAL A 18 5.95 -26.79 22.11
CA VAL A 18 5.65 -26.56 20.71
C VAL A 18 6.28 -25.21 20.38
N ARG A 19 7.55 -25.22 19.96
CA ARG A 19 8.14 -24.15 19.17
C ARG A 19 7.30 -24.15 17.92
N ALA A 20 6.26 -23.31 17.91
CA ALA A 20 5.59 -22.92 16.70
C ALA A 20 6.69 -22.43 15.77
N SER A 21 7.08 -23.31 14.86
CA SER A 21 7.84 -22.96 13.68
C SER A 21 7.00 -21.89 13.02
N VAL A 22 7.44 -20.64 13.15
CA VAL A 22 6.91 -19.53 12.36
C VAL A 22 7.16 -19.98 10.92
N SER A 23 6.11 -20.50 10.29
CA SER A 23 6.16 -20.91 8.90
C SER A 23 6.58 -19.68 8.12
N SER A 24 7.79 -19.72 7.58
CA SER A 24 8.41 -18.67 6.77
C SER A 24 7.75 -18.51 5.40
N ASP A 25 6.45 -18.75 5.32
CA ASP A 25 5.67 -18.87 4.09
C ASP A 25 4.49 -17.88 4.04
N ALA A 26 4.38 -16.98 5.03
CA ALA A 26 3.58 -15.78 4.88
C ALA A 26 4.31 -14.84 3.92
N ARG A 27 4.19 -15.08 2.61
CA ARG A 27 4.46 -14.04 1.61
C ARG A 27 3.66 -12.82 2.05
N GLU A 28 4.35 -11.71 2.24
CA GLU A 28 3.64 -10.45 2.47
C GLU A 28 2.63 -10.24 1.34
N PRO A 29 1.37 -9.91 1.66
CA PRO A 29 0.35 -9.68 0.66
C PRO A 29 0.81 -8.56 -0.29
N SER A 30 0.66 -8.78 -1.59
CA SER A 30 1.00 -7.78 -2.60
C SER A 30 0.36 -6.43 -2.25
N PRO A 31 1.07 -5.30 -2.41
CA PRO A 31 0.46 -3.99 -2.27
C PRO A 31 -0.80 -3.89 -3.13
N VAL A 32 -1.84 -3.22 -2.62
CA VAL A 32 -3.02 -2.89 -3.40
C VAL A 32 -2.58 -1.96 -4.53
N ASP A 33 -2.98 -2.28 -5.76
CA ASP A 33 -2.75 -1.46 -6.93
C ASP A 33 -4.02 -1.41 -7.77
N LEU A 34 -4.15 -0.37 -8.58
CA LEU A 34 -5.31 -0.12 -9.42
C LEU A 34 -4.90 0.68 -10.65
N SER A 35 -5.79 0.69 -11.62
CA SER A 35 -5.63 1.54 -12.79
C SER A 35 -6.56 2.74 -12.75
N VAL A 36 -6.11 3.86 -13.32
CA VAL A 36 -6.97 5.01 -13.60
C VAL A 36 -7.29 4.99 -15.08
N GLU A 37 -8.57 5.11 -15.42
CA GLU A 37 -9.06 5.13 -16.80
C GLU A 37 -9.77 6.45 -17.10
N VAL A 38 -9.54 6.98 -18.29
CA VAL A 38 -10.17 8.18 -18.82
C VAL A 38 -10.88 7.83 -20.12
N THR A 39 -12.08 8.35 -20.31
CA THR A 39 -12.86 8.20 -21.54
C THR A 39 -13.29 9.56 -22.08
N ASP A 40 -13.18 9.76 -23.38
CA ASP A 40 -13.63 10.98 -24.06
C ASP A 40 -15.08 10.89 -24.58
N ALA A 41 -15.56 11.98 -25.19
CA ALA A 41 -16.91 12.06 -25.75
C ALA A 41 -17.11 11.20 -27.02
N ALA A 42 -16.05 10.69 -27.64
CA ALA A 42 -16.12 9.75 -28.75
C ALA A 42 -16.16 8.29 -28.26
N GLY A 43 -16.03 8.06 -26.95
CA GLY A 43 -15.97 6.73 -26.34
C GLY A 43 -14.58 6.10 -26.43
N VAL A 44 -13.53 6.87 -26.75
CA VAL A 44 -12.15 6.38 -26.70
C VAL A 44 -11.72 6.37 -25.24
N SER A 45 -11.22 5.23 -24.78
CA SER A 45 -10.74 5.04 -23.41
C SER A 45 -9.24 4.73 -23.40
N SER A 46 -8.57 5.18 -22.35
CA SER A 46 -7.16 4.87 -22.09
C SER A 46 -6.93 4.73 -20.60
N ARG A 47 -5.94 3.93 -20.22
CA ARG A 47 -5.72 3.51 -18.84
C ARG A 47 -4.23 3.55 -18.47
N VAL A 48 -3.94 3.99 -17.25
CA VAL A 48 -2.58 3.96 -16.69
C VAL A 48 -2.59 3.25 -15.34
N THR A 49 -1.48 2.62 -14.96
CA THR A 49 -1.36 1.95 -13.66
C THR A 49 -0.90 2.97 -12.62
N LEU A 50 -1.51 2.98 -11.43
CA LEU A 50 -1.19 3.97 -10.40
C LEU A 50 0.26 3.82 -9.90
N SER A 51 0.75 2.59 -9.79
CA SER A 51 2.12 2.29 -9.36
C SER A 51 3.23 2.82 -10.28
N ASP A 52 2.92 3.19 -11.52
CA ASP A 52 3.88 3.84 -12.44
C ASP A 52 4.27 5.26 -11.98
N TYR A 53 3.44 5.87 -11.13
CA TYR A 53 3.59 7.26 -10.65
C TYR A 53 4.10 7.36 -9.21
N GLY A 54 4.32 6.22 -8.54
CA GLY A 54 4.72 6.20 -7.14
C GLY A 54 4.46 4.86 -6.49
N ALA A 55 5.27 4.52 -5.48
CA ALA A 55 4.99 3.36 -4.66
C ALA A 55 3.70 3.58 -3.85
N ILE A 56 2.74 2.66 -3.97
CA ILE A 56 1.52 2.68 -3.16
C ILE A 56 1.88 2.20 -1.75
N ARG A 57 1.76 3.11 -0.78
CA ARG A 57 2.12 2.85 0.62
C ARG A 57 1.01 2.08 1.33
N ARG A 58 1.41 1.14 2.18
CA ARG A 58 0.51 0.56 3.19
C ARG A 58 0.24 1.59 4.30
N PRO A 59 -0.87 1.45 5.06
CA PRO A 59 -1.08 2.26 6.25
C PRO A 59 0.13 2.19 7.18
N LEU A 60 0.44 3.32 7.83
CA LEU A 60 1.64 3.45 8.64
C LEU A 60 1.43 2.73 9.97
N GLU A 61 2.23 1.70 10.26
CA GLU A 61 2.23 1.07 11.57
C GLU A 61 2.76 2.07 12.62
N THR A 62 1.99 2.30 13.67
CA THR A 62 2.29 3.31 14.69
C THR A 62 2.02 2.78 16.09
N TYR A 63 2.90 3.16 17.02
CA TYR A 63 2.81 2.83 18.44
C TYR A 63 3.02 4.08 19.26
N VAL A 64 2.06 4.40 20.12
CA VAL A 64 2.08 5.60 20.96
C VAL A 64 2.95 5.37 22.20
N LEU A 65 2.80 4.23 22.87
CA LEU A 65 3.52 3.89 24.10
C LEU A 65 4.59 2.82 23.86
N ARG A 66 5.70 2.92 24.59
CA ARG A 66 6.73 1.87 24.62
C ARG A 66 6.31 0.62 25.41
N ARG A 67 5.33 0.75 26.31
CA ARG A 67 4.79 -0.34 27.14
C ARG A 67 3.72 -1.09 26.37
N ARG A 68 4.12 -2.19 25.71
CA ARG A 68 3.25 -3.00 24.83
C ARG A 68 1.95 -3.48 25.47
N ASP A 69 1.96 -3.79 26.76
CA ASP A 69 0.78 -4.27 27.50
C ASP A 69 -0.26 -3.19 27.76
N ILE A 70 0.18 -1.93 27.96
CA ILE A 70 -0.73 -0.79 28.12
C ILE A 70 -1.20 -0.35 26.74
N GLU A 71 -0.31 -0.38 25.76
CA GLU A 71 -0.62 -0.07 24.37
C GLU A 71 -1.79 -0.92 23.86
N SER A 72 -1.68 -2.25 23.96
CA SER A 72 -2.71 -3.17 23.48
C SER A 72 -4.04 -3.09 24.23
N GLN A 73 -4.05 -2.58 25.46
CA GLN A 73 -5.27 -2.35 26.23
C GLN A 73 -5.96 -1.03 25.86
N ARG A 74 -5.19 -0.02 25.44
CA ARG A 74 -5.70 1.34 25.19
C ARG A 74 -5.98 1.62 23.72
N PHE A 75 -5.26 0.97 22.82
CA PHE A 75 -5.37 1.18 21.38
C PHE A 75 -5.77 -0.15 20.72
N ALA A 76 -6.94 -0.14 20.09
CA ALA A 76 -7.45 -1.31 19.37
C ALA A 76 -6.67 -1.56 18.07
N GLU A 77 -6.18 -0.48 17.44
CA GLU A 77 -5.50 -0.50 16.16
C GLU A 77 -4.15 0.22 16.28
N HIS A 78 -3.14 -0.30 15.58
CA HIS A 78 -1.76 0.20 15.60
C HIS A 78 -1.34 0.69 14.22
N TRP A 79 -2.26 1.32 13.50
CA TRP A 79 -2.01 1.84 12.17
C TRP A 79 -2.71 3.18 11.97
N GLU A 80 -2.15 4.00 11.08
CA GLU A 80 -2.72 5.29 10.70
C GLU A 80 -2.84 5.39 9.18
N LEU A 81 -3.99 5.87 8.71
CA LEU A 81 -4.21 6.18 7.29
C LEU A 81 -3.56 7.51 6.94
N VAL A 82 -2.41 7.45 6.26
CA VAL A 82 -1.77 8.64 5.70
C VAL A 82 -1.94 8.61 4.19
N LEU A 83 -2.77 9.50 3.65
CA LEU A 83 -3.00 9.59 2.21
C LEU A 83 -1.78 10.16 1.49
N GLN A 84 -1.55 9.66 0.28
CA GLN A 84 -0.52 10.14 -0.63
C GLN A 84 -1.18 10.73 -1.88
N THR A 85 -0.69 11.89 -2.32
CA THR A 85 -1.12 12.49 -3.59
C THR A 85 -0.37 11.86 -4.75
N PHE A 86 -1.11 11.43 -5.77
CA PHE A 86 -0.58 11.00 -7.06
C PHE A 86 -0.91 12.05 -8.12
N SER A 87 0.10 12.44 -8.89
CA SER A 87 -0.06 13.35 -10.03
C SER A 87 0.19 12.57 -11.32
N ILE A 88 -0.84 12.43 -12.14
CA ILE A 88 -0.79 11.67 -13.39
C ILE A 88 -0.80 12.67 -14.55
N PRO A 89 0.27 12.75 -15.37
CA PRO A 89 0.28 13.59 -16.56
C PRO A 89 -0.78 13.11 -17.56
N LEU A 90 -1.70 13.99 -17.96
CA LEU A 90 -2.77 13.61 -18.90
C LEU A 90 -2.22 13.10 -20.25
N GLY A 91 -1.03 13.56 -20.66
CA GLY A 91 -0.36 13.09 -21.88
C GLY A 91 -0.06 11.60 -21.90
N ASP A 92 0.08 10.95 -20.74
CA ASP A 92 0.39 9.52 -20.65
C ASP A 92 -0.78 8.64 -21.14
N PHE A 93 -2.02 9.14 -21.03
CA PHE A 93 -3.19 8.47 -21.60
C PHE A 93 -3.19 8.51 -23.13
N VAL A 94 -2.74 9.62 -23.73
CA VAL A 94 -2.66 9.78 -25.20
C VAL A 94 -1.55 8.92 -25.79
N ALA A 95 -0.46 8.69 -25.04
CA ALA A 95 0.62 7.80 -25.48
C ALA A 95 0.12 6.36 -25.74
N GLN A 96 -0.89 5.89 -24.99
CA GLN A 96 -1.51 4.59 -25.21
C GLN A 96 -2.70 4.62 -26.19
N ALA A 97 -3.39 5.76 -26.30
CA ALA A 97 -4.53 5.95 -27.20
C ALA A 97 -4.40 7.28 -27.95
N PRO A 98 -3.71 7.32 -29.12
CA PRO A 98 -3.44 8.56 -29.85
C PRO A 98 -4.69 9.34 -30.32
N HIS A 99 -5.85 8.69 -30.34
CA HIS A 99 -7.13 9.29 -30.73
C HIS A 99 -7.93 9.87 -29.56
N LEU A 100 -7.45 9.72 -28.32
CA LEU A 100 -8.11 10.25 -27.12
C LEU A 100 -8.08 11.79 -27.13
N ASP A 101 -9.25 12.44 -27.11
CA ASP A 101 -9.35 13.90 -26.97
C ASP A 101 -9.52 14.31 -25.50
N LEU A 102 -8.40 14.66 -24.87
CA LEU A 102 -8.35 15.12 -23.47
C LEU A 102 -9.16 16.40 -23.20
N ARG A 103 -9.54 17.17 -24.23
CA ARG A 103 -10.40 18.37 -24.05
C ARG A 103 -11.87 18.00 -23.89
N ARG A 104 -12.22 16.72 -24.10
CA ARG A 104 -13.59 16.21 -24.11
C ARG A 104 -13.75 14.99 -23.22
N ILE A 105 -13.04 14.95 -22.09
CA ILE A 105 -13.18 13.90 -21.08
C ILE A 105 -14.61 13.89 -20.55
N THR A 106 -15.23 12.73 -20.56
CA THR A 106 -16.61 12.52 -20.06
C THR A 106 -16.64 11.65 -18.81
N SER A 107 -15.66 10.76 -18.64
CA SER A 107 -15.56 9.94 -17.44
C SER A 107 -14.11 9.73 -17.00
N LEU A 108 -13.95 9.63 -15.68
CA LEU A 108 -12.76 9.11 -15.02
C LEU A 108 -13.20 7.94 -14.13
N ALA A 109 -12.49 6.82 -14.22
CA ALA A 109 -12.80 5.62 -13.46
C ALA A 109 -11.56 5.09 -12.73
N PHE A 110 -11.76 4.63 -11.50
CA PHE A 110 -10.80 3.80 -10.78
C PHE A 110 -11.14 2.33 -11.05
N VAL A 111 -10.19 1.61 -11.62
CA VAL A 111 -10.38 0.22 -12.04
C VAL A 111 -9.56 -0.69 -11.15
N PHE A 112 -10.24 -1.51 -10.35
CA PHE A 112 -9.63 -2.46 -9.41
C PHE A 112 -9.27 -3.76 -10.14
N ASP A 113 -8.24 -3.72 -10.99
CA ASP A 113 -7.86 -4.83 -11.88
C ASP A 113 -6.52 -5.51 -11.54
N LYS A 114 -5.76 -4.98 -10.58
CA LYS A 114 -4.39 -5.47 -10.29
C LYS A 114 -4.32 -6.49 -9.16
N VAL A 115 -5.30 -6.51 -8.26
CA VAL A 115 -5.32 -7.41 -7.08
C VAL A 115 -6.70 -8.04 -6.90
N HIS A 116 -6.72 -9.26 -6.35
CA HIS A 116 -7.97 -10.00 -6.10
C HIS A 116 -8.86 -9.34 -5.03
N ALA A 117 -8.24 -8.76 -4.00
CA ALA A 117 -8.94 -8.07 -2.92
C ALA A 117 -8.04 -7.00 -2.30
N GLY A 118 -8.67 -5.92 -1.82
CA GLY A 118 -8.01 -4.81 -1.17
C GLY A 118 -9.02 -3.74 -0.78
N GLU A 119 -8.59 -2.82 0.07
CA GLU A 119 -9.34 -1.63 0.43
C GLU A 119 -8.56 -0.40 -0.05
N VAL A 120 -9.27 0.59 -0.58
CA VAL A 120 -8.70 1.84 -1.08
C VAL A 120 -9.52 3.01 -0.55
N SER A 121 -8.84 3.97 0.07
CA SER A 121 -9.42 5.27 0.41
C SER A 121 -8.93 6.31 -0.58
N ILE A 122 -9.85 7.10 -1.14
CA ILE A 122 -9.56 8.10 -2.15
C ILE A 122 -10.15 9.43 -1.70
N ASP A 123 -9.37 10.50 -1.80
CA ASP A 123 -9.82 11.86 -1.55
C ASP A 123 -9.13 12.84 -2.52
N GLN A 124 -9.68 14.04 -2.65
CA GLN A 124 -9.15 15.17 -3.44
C GLN A 124 -8.89 14.85 -4.92
N ILE A 125 -9.91 14.31 -5.59
CA ILE A 125 -9.86 14.04 -7.03
C ILE A 125 -10.07 15.36 -7.79
N GLY A 126 -9.16 15.69 -8.69
CA GLY A 126 -9.29 16.88 -9.53
C GLY A 126 -8.23 16.98 -10.61
N PHE A 127 -8.39 17.99 -11.47
CA PHE A 127 -7.38 18.43 -12.42
C PHE A 127 -6.56 19.56 -11.80
N SER A 128 -5.26 19.59 -12.09
CA SER A 128 -4.34 20.61 -11.61
C SER A 128 -3.35 20.98 -12.69
N ASP A 129 -2.95 22.25 -12.73
CA ASP A 129 -1.79 22.70 -13.49
C ASP A 129 -0.58 22.68 -12.54
N LEU A 130 0.40 21.84 -12.84
CA LEU A 130 1.57 21.61 -11.99
C LEU A 130 2.83 22.03 -12.74
N ASP A 131 3.81 22.56 -12.02
CA ASP A 131 5.14 22.79 -12.61
C ASP A 131 5.66 21.46 -13.19
N PRO A 132 6.15 21.44 -14.45
CA PRO A 132 6.65 20.23 -15.09
C PRO A 132 7.69 19.45 -14.27
N ALA A 133 8.43 20.12 -13.37
CA ALA A 133 9.34 19.46 -12.45
C ALA A 133 8.64 18.40 -11.58
N PHE A 134 7.39 18.63 -11.15
CA PHE A 134 6.60 17.66 -10.36
C PHE A 134 6.10 16.48 -11.18
N LEU A 135 6.02 16.60 -12.51
CA LEU A 135 5.59 15.52 -13.41
C LEU A 135 6.74 14.60 -13.84
N SER A 136 7.98 15.01 -13.58
CA SER A 136 9.18 14.29 -14.02
C SER A 136 9.61 13.16 -13.08
N ALA A 137 9.09 13.14 -11.86
CA ALA A 137 9.37 12.11 -10.85
C ALA A 137 8.59 10.83 -11.17
N ARG A 138 9.04 10.06 -12.17
CA ARG A 138 8.54 8.70 -12.42
C ARG A 138 9.32 7.71 -11.57
N VAL A 139 8.62 6.72 -11.02
CA VAL A 139 9.31 5.53 -10.51
C VAL A 139 9.78 4.77 -11.73
N GLU A 140 11.09 4.57 -11.88
CA GLU A 140 11.58 3.61 -12.87
C GLU A 140 11.01 2.25 -12.48
N SER A 141 10.04 1.76 -13.25
CA SER A 141 9.60 0.38 -13.11
C SER A 141 10.79 -0.49 -13.50
N SER A 142 11.44 -1.08 -12.50
CA SER A 142 12.41 -2.15 -12.72
C SER A 142 11.65 -3.26 -13.42
N GLY A 143 11.77 -3.32 -14.74
CA GLY A 143 11.09 -4.28 -15.58
C GLY A 143 11.27 -5.69 -15.03
N ARG A 144 10.16 -6.43 -15.00
CA ARG A 144 10.15 -7.89 -14.98
C ARG A 144 9.48 -8.38 -16.25
#